data_AF-A0A2P2E6T0-F1
#
_entry.id   AF-A0A2P2E6T0-F1
#
_cell.length_a   1.000
_cell.length_b   1.000
_cell.length_c   1.000
_cell.angle_alpha   90.00
_cell.angle_beta   90.00
_cell.angle_gamma   90.00
#
_symmetry.space_group_name_H-M   'P 1'
#
loop_
_entity.id
_entity.type
_entity.pdbx_description
1 polymer ?
#
loop_
_entity_poly.entity_id
_entity_poly.type
_entity_poly.pdbx_seq_one_letter_code
_entity_poly.pdbx_strand_id
1 'polypeptide(L)'
;MPSLPRDQRQDAIKALSQYCAENLDEPVGNLAIEALLDFIAQDLGPLFYNQGVQDAQARLQGLITELDQDIYQEPFTYWRRRK
;
A
#
# COMPACT_ATOMS: atom_id res chain seq x y z
N MET A 1 -7.97 5.32 -10.18
CA MET A 1 -7.93 4.15 -9.28
C MET A 1 -9.28 3.47 -9.30
N PRO A 2 -9.39 2.14 -9.06
CA PRO A 2 -10.70 1.52 -8.87
C PRO A 2 -11.44 2.23 -7.71
N SER A 3 -12.71 2.53 -7.91
CA SER A 3 -13.56 3.18 -6.90
C SER A 3 -13.69 2.28 -5.67
N LEU A 4 -13.69 2.87 -4.47
CA LEU A 4 -13.95 2.13 -3.23
C LEU A 4 -15.31 1.41 -3.30
N PRO A 5 -15.41 0.16 -2.79
CA PRO A 5 -16.69 -0.49 -2.55
C PRO A 5 -17.62 0.42 -1.74
N ARG A 6 -18.93 0.33 -2.00
CA ARG A 6 -19.93 1.23 -1.38
C ARG A 6 -19.83 1.28 0.15
N ASP A 7 -19.68 0.14 0.80
CA ASP A 7 -19.60 0.06 2.26
C ASP A 7 -18.34 0.76 2.79
N GLN A 8 -17.18 0.50 2.16
CA GLN A 8 -15.92 1.15 2.53
C GLN A 8 -15.96 2.67 2.28
N ARG A 9 -16.64 3.11 1.21
CA ARG A 9 -16.83 4.54 0.95
C ARG A 9 -17.68 5.19 2.05
N GLN A 10 -18.77 4.54 2.48
CA GLN A 10 -19.60 5.06 3.57
C GLN A 10 -18.83 5.13 4.89
N ASP A 11 -18.03 4.12 5.20
CA ASP A 11 -17.21 4.13 6.41
C ASP A 11 -16.12 5.21 6.35
N ALA A 12 -15.50 5.43 5.19
CA ALA A 12 -14.56 6.52 4.98
C ALA A 12 -15.22 7.91 5.15
N ILE A 13 -16.43 8.11 4.62
CA ILE A 13 -17.20 9.35 4.83
C ILE A 13 -17.46 9.57 6.31
N LYS A 14 -17.89 8.55 7.06
CA LYS A 14 -18.13 8.67 8.50
C LYS A 14 -16.86 9.05 9.25
N ALA A 15 -15.74 8.38 8.96
CA ALA A 15 -14.45 8.66 9.58
C ALA A 15 -13.97 10.09 9.28
N LEU A 16 -14.08 10.54 8.03
CA LEU A 16 -13.73 11.91 7.63
C LEU A 16 -14.64 12.95 8.28
N SER A 17 -15.95 12.71 8.32
CA SER A 17 -16.90 13.57 9.01
C SER A 17 -16.58 13.71 10.49
N GLN A 18 -16.26 12.60 11.17
CA GLN A 18 -15.87 12.62 12.58
C GLN A 18 -14.57 13.42 12.77
N TYR A 19 -13.55 13.15 11.96
CA TYR A 19 -12.29 13.88 12.02
C TYR A 19 -12.51 15.39 11.84
N CYS A 20 -13.28 15.80 10.82
CA CYS A 20 -13.60 17.20 10.60
C CYS A 20 -14.37 17.83 11.76
N ALA A 21 -15.34 17.12 12.34
CA ALA A 21 -16.12 17.61 13.48
C ALA A 21 -15.27 17.79 14.76
N GLU A 22 -14.24 16.97 14.95
CA GLU A 22 -13.35 17.04 16.11
C GLU A 22 -12.20 18.04 15.94
N ASN A 23 -11.77 18.31 14.70
CA ASN A 23 -10.54 19.07 14.42
C ASN A 23 -10.77 20.41 13.72
N LEU A 24 -11.98 20.71 13.24
CA LEU A 24 -12.33 21.97 12.61
C LEU A 24 -13.37 22.70 13.44
N ASP A 25 -13.19 24.02 13.59
CA ASP A 25 -14.11 24.87 14.35
C ASP A 25 -15.47 25.03 13.66
N GLU A 26 -15.52 24.83 12.33
CA GLU A 26 -16.73 24.95 11.53
C GLU A 26 -17.27 23.59 11.05
N PRO A 27 -18.59 23.37 11.11
CA PRO A 27 -19.20 22.13 10.66
C PRO A 27 -19.07 21.99 9.15
N VAL A 28 -18.48 20.87 8.72
CA VAL A 28 -18.34 20.53 7.30
C VAL A 28 -19.58 19.76 6.82
N GLY A 29 -20.24 20.29 5.80
CA GLY A 29 -21.43 19.65 5.22
C GLY A 29 -21.11 18.33 4.51
N ASN A 30 -22.08 17.40 4.48
CA ASN A 30 -21.88 16.05 3.90
C ASN A 30 -21.39 16.07 2.44
N LEU A 31 -21.89 17.00 1.62
CA LEU A 31 -21.44 17.15 0.23
C LEU A 31 -19.95 17.51 0.14
N ALA A 32 -19.46 18.35 1.04
CA ALA A 32 -18.06 18.74 1.09
C ALA A 32 -17.17 17.57 1.57
N ILE A 33 -17.64 16.76 2.52
CA ILE A 33 -16.95 15.53 2.94
C ILE A 33 -16.83 14.55 1.78
N GLU A 34 -17.91 14.34 1.02
CA GLU A 34 -17.88 13.45 -0.16
C GLU A 34 -16.89 13.96 -1.22
N ALA A 35 -16.91 15.26 -1.52
CA ALA A 35 -15.96 15.86 -2.45
C ALA A 35 -14.51 15.75 -1.95
N LEU A 36 -14.28 15.92 -0.65
CA LEU A 36 -12.97 15.75 -0.04
C LEU A 36 -12.46 14.31 -0.16
N LEU A 37 -13.33 13.33 0.11
CA LEU A 37 -13.00 11.92 -0.09
C LEU A 37 -12.66 11.63 -1.55
N ASP A 38 -13.43 12.18 -2.50
CA ASP A 38 -13.18 11.99 -3.92
C ASP A 38 -11.84 12.61 -4.35
N PHE A 39 -11.50 13.81 -3.86
CA PHE A 39 -10.19 14.43 -4.08
C PHE A 39 -9.05 13.59 -3.51
N ILE A 40 -9.17 13.15 -2.25
CA ILE A 40 -8.16 12.29 -1.61
C ILE A 40 -7.99 11.01 -2.44
N ALA A 41 -9.07 10.36 -2.85
CA ALA A 41 -9.01 9.10 -3.58
C ALA A 41 -8.42 9.25 -5.00
N GLN A 42 -8.71 10.36 -5.68
CA GLN A 42 -8.29 10.57 -7.07
C GLN A 42 -6.88 11.15 -7.18
N ASP A 43 -6.52 12.13 -6.35
CA ASP A 43 -5.26 12.86 -6.48
C ASP A 43 -4.20 12.42 -5.48
N LEU A 44 -4.57 12.16 -4.22
CA LEU A 44 -3.61 11.77 -3.18
C LEU A 44 -3.44 10.25 -3.06
N GLY A 45 -4.50 9.49 -3.32
CA GLY A 45 -4.53 8.03 -3.24
C GLY A 45 -3.42 7.36 -4.06
N PRO A 46 -3.18 7.77 -5.33
CA PRO A 46 -2.09 7.22 -6.12
C PRO A 46 -0.69 7.41 -5.51
N LEU A 47 -0.46 8.49 -4.75
CA LEU A 47 0.84 8.74 -4.10
C LEU A 47 1.17 7.62 -3.10
N PHE A 48 0.25 7.36 -2.17
CA PHE A 48 0.42 6.33 -1.15
C PHE A 48 0.38 4.92 -1.75
N TYR A 49 -0.47 4.69 -2.74
CA TYR A 49 -0.55 3.40 -3.41
C TYR A 49 0.75 3.05 -4.13
N ASN A 50 1.29 3.99 -4.91
CA ASN A 50 2.55 3.77 -5.64
C ASN A 50 3.71 3.55 -4.67
N GLN A 51 3.76 4.29 -3.57
CA GLN A 51 4.76 4.04 -2.51
C GLN A 51 4.61 2.63 -1.94
N GLY A 52 3.39 2.20 -1.61
CA GLY A 52 3.12 0.85 -1.11
C GLY A 52 3.52 -0.25 -2.09
N VAL A 53 3.34 -0.03 -3.39
CA VAL A 53 3.83 -0.95 -4.45
C VAL A 53 5.35 -1.01 -4.45
N GLN A 54 6.04 0.12 -4.36
CA GLN A 54 7.50 0.17 -4.30
C GLN A 54 8.04 -0.52 -3.05
N ASP A 55 7.42 -0.31 -1.89
CA ASP A 55 7.80 -0.95 -0.63
C ASP A 55 7.66 -2.48 -0.72
N ALA A 56 6.56 -2.96 -1.31
CA ALA A 56 6.33 -4.38 -1.55
C ALA A 56 7.39 -4.97 -2.51
N GLN A 57 7.72 -4.26 -3.60
CA GLN A 57 8.77 -4.67 -4.52
C GLN A 57 10.14 -4.76 -3.85
N ALA A 58 10.50 -3.76 -3.04
CA ALA A 58 11.77 -3.76 -2.31
C ALA A 58 11.87 -4.96 -1.36
N ARG A 59 10.78 -5.29 -0.66
CA ARG A 59 10.74 -6.45 0.23
C ARG A 59 10.91 -7.76 -0.53
N LEU A 60 10.22 -7.93 -1.66
CA LEU A 60 10.33 -9.15 -2.48
C LEU A 60 11.73 -9.31 -3.07
N GLN A 61 12.36 -8.21 -3.51
CA GLN A 61 13.72 -8.25 -4.04
C GLN A 61 14.74 -8.76 -3.01
N GLY A 62 14.58 -8.37 -1.74
CA GLY A 62 15.38 -8.91 -0.64
C GLY A 62 15.23 -10.42 -0.51
N LEU A 63 13.99 -10.92 -0.48
CA LEU A 63 13.69 -12.35 -0.37
C LEU A 63 14.26 -13.17 -1.54
N ILE A 64 14.18 -12.63 -2.77
CA ILE A 64 14.77 -13.28 -3.95
C ILE A 64 16.30 -13.37 -3.81
N THR A 65 16.93 -12.33 -3.28
CA THR A 65 18.40 -12.30 -3.09
C THR A 65 18.84 -13.30 -2.01
N GLU A 66 18.08 -13.41 -0.92
CA GLU A 66 18.30 -14.44 0.11
C GLU A 66 18.14 -15.85 -0.47
N LEU A 67 17.08 -16.09 -1.25
CA LEU A 67 16.81 -17.37 -1.89
C LEU A 67 17.95 -17.82 -2.81
N ASP A 68 18.50 -16.89 -3.60
CA ASP A 68 19.64 -17.16 -4.49
C ASP A 68 20.87 -17.65 -3.72
N GLN A 69 21.07 -17.18 -2.48
CA GLN A 69 22.17 -17.62 -1.62
C GLN A 69 21.87 -18.94 -0.93
N ASP A 70 20.68 -19.07 -0.33
CA ASP A 70 20.29 -20.21 0.50
C ASP A 70 20.21 -21.52 -0.28
N ILE A 71 19.80 -21.45 -1.55
CA ILE A 71 19.64 -22.63 -2.42
C ILE A 71 20.83 -22.79 -3.38
N TYR A 72 21.83 -21.92 -3.30
CA TYR A 72 23.02 -22.02 -4.16
C TYR A 72 23.73 -23.37 -3.96
N GLN A 73 23.97 -24.07 -5.06
CA GLN A 73 24.78 -25.27 -5.07
C GLN A 73 26.01 -25.05 -5.93
N GLU A 74 27.20 -25.34 -5.37
CA GLU A 74 28.45 -25.23 -6.11
C GLU A 74 28.46 -26.26 -7.27
N PRO A 75 28.60 -25.81 -8.53
CA PRO A 75 28.68 -26.71 -9.67
C PRO A 75 30.05 -27.42 -9.73
N PHE A 76 30.12 -28.52 -10.47
CA PHE A 76 31.37 -29.28 -10.73
C PHE A 76 32.09 -29.86 -9.49
N THR A 77 31.37 -30.10 -8.39
CA THR A 77 31.92 -30.68 -7.15
C THR A 77 32.24 -32.18 -7.23
N TYR A 78 31.99 -32.84 -8.36
CA TYR A 78 32.11 -34.29 -8.53
C TYR A 78 33.50 -34.85 -8.20
N TRP A 79 34.56 -34.24 -8.73
CA TRP A 79 35.94 -34.73 -8.53
C TRP A 79 36.54 -34.32 -7.18
N ARG A 80 36.05 -33.23 -6.56
CA ARG A 80 36.46 -32.83 -5.20
C ARG A 80 35.90 -33.75 -4.12
N ARG A 81 34.69 -34.30 -4.31
CA ARG A 81 34.04 -35.21 -3.34
C ARG A 81 34.61 -36.64 -3.30
N ARG A 82 35.53 -37.01 -4.20
CA ARG A 82 36.12 -38.37 -4.30
C ARG A 82 37.55 -38.48 -3.74
N LYS A 83 38.12 -37.39 -3.22
CA LYS A 83 39.35 -37.41 -2.40
C LYS A 83 38.98 -37.40 -0.92
#